data_AF-A0A645CR60-F1
#
_entry.id   AF-A0A645CR60-F1
#
_cell.length_a   1.000
_cell.length_b   1.000
_cell.length_c   1.000
_cell.angle_alpha   90.00
_cell.angle_beta   90.00
_cell.angle_gamma   90.00
#
_symmetry.space_group_name_H-M   'P 1'
#
loop_
_entity.id
_entity.type
_entity.pdbx_description
1 polymer ?
#
loop_
_entity_poly.entity_id
_entity_poly.type
_entity_poly.pdbx_seq_one_letter_code
_entity_poly.pdbx_strand_id
1 'polypeptide(L)'
;MTKWSDNRNHLLDDVIRDVILVVVAQLIGVAPGQFVAIVAIAQLSENLHHANARIWFGRIGERLWISPRFHRRHHAISLVEATIGDPHLPAKSVPPAIERARGCNFGVLLPLWDMLFKTANFELRFDPTGIDDQVTPGPDGKVRNYGSGFWSQQWLGILRLLGRG
;
A
#
# COMPACT_ATOMS: atom_id res chain seq x y z
N MET A 1 -16.79 -1.65 8.78
CA MET A 1 -16.25 -0.95 7.60
C MET A 1 -16.62 -1.79 6.38
N THR A 2 -17.06 -1.15 5.28
CA THR A 2 -17.51 -1.89 4.09
C THR A 2 -16.31 -2.30 3.23
N LYS A 3 -16.49 -3.22 2.28
CA LYS A 3 -15.45 -3.59 1.30
C LYS A 3 -14.93 -2.41 0.45
N TRP A 4 -15.57 -1.24 0.54
CA TRP A 4 -15.29 -0.03 -0.23
C TRP A 4 -14.78 1.14 0.62
N SER A 5 -14.89 1.05 1.95
CA SER A 5 -14.58 2.14 2.89
C SER A 5 -13.83 1.61 4.11
N ASP A 6 -12.72 0.94 3.86
CA ASP A 6 -11.70 0.64 4.88
C ASP A 6 -10.45 1.51 4.63
N ASN A 7 -10.66 2.83 4.48
CA ASN A 7 -9.56 3.78 4.55
C ASN A 7 -9.23 4.02 6.02
N ARG A 8 -8.01 3.66 6.42
CA ARG A 8 -7.51 3.76 7.80
C ARG A 8 -6.53 4.91 7.98
N ASN A 9 -6.45 5.81 7.00
CA ASN A 9 -5.63 7.00 7.09
C ASN A 9 -6.19 7.97 8.13
N HIS A 10 -5.28 8.75 8.70
CA HIS A 10 -5.64 9.87 9.55
C HIS A 10 -5.96 11.08 8.67
N LEU A 11 -7.04 11.82 8.95
CA LEU A 11 -7.46 12.97 8.12
C LEU A 11 -6.37 14.03 7.99
N LEU A 12 -5.61 14.27 9.07
CA LEU A 12 -4.47 15.19 9.04
C LEU A 12 -3.41 14.77 8.00
N ASP A 13 -3.15 13.46 7.90
CA ASP A 13 -2.17 12.92 6.95
C ASP A 13 -2.67 13.11 5.50
N ASP A 14 -3.93 12.78 5.26
CA ASP A 14 -4.58 12.99 3.95
C ASP A 14 -4.52 14.47 3.52
N VAL A 15 -4.86 15.41 4.41
CA VAL A 15 -4.80 16.85 4.12
C VAL A 15 -3.37 17.31 3.81
N ILE A 16 -2.38 16.90 4.61
CA ILE A 16 -0.98 17.28 4.39
C ILE A 16 -0.50 16.74 3.02
N ARG A 17 -0.77 15.47 2.73
CA ARG A 17 -0.42 14.84 1.46
C ARG A 17 -1.05 15.57 0.27
N ASP A 18 -2.34 15.85 0.35
CA ASP A 18 -3.07 16.50 -0.74
C ASP A 18 -2.58 17.93 -0.99
N VAL A 19 -2.32 18.70 0.07
CA VAL A 19 -1.74 20.05 -0.04
C VAL A 19 -0.38 19.99 -0.74
N ILE A 20 0.50 19.07 -0.34
CA ILE A 20 1.81 18.90 -0.97
C ILE A 20 1.65 18.59 -2.46
N LEU A 21 0.80 17.63 -2.82
CA LEU A 21 0.60 17.23 -4.21
C LEU A 21 0.03 18.37 -5.07
N VAL A 22 -0.98 19.09 -4.57
CA VAL A 22 -1.59 20.23 -5.27
C VAL A 22 -0.56 21.33 -5.50
N VAL A 23 0.24 21.67 -4.48
CA VAL A 23 1.28 22.71 -4.58
C VAL A 23 2.35 22.30 -5.58
N VAL A 24 2.88 21.07 -5.47
CA VAL A 24 3.90 20.57 -6.41
C VAL A 24 3.38 20.53 -7.84
N ALA A 25 2.15 20.07 -8.05
CA ALA A 25 1.54 20.03 -9.38
C ALA A 25 1.44 21.43 -10.01
N GLN A 26 1.03 22.43 -9.24
CA GLN A 26 1.00 23.82 -9.71
C GLN A 26 2.40 24.36 -10.00
N LEU A 27 3.39 24.07 -9.15
CA LEU A 27 4.77 24.53 -9.33
C LEU A 27 5.43 23.97 -10.59
N ILE A 28 5.05 22.76 -11.03
CA ILE A 28 5.53 22.16 -12.29
C ILE A 28 4.64 22.49 -13.50
N GLY A 29 3.65 23.38 -13.34
CA GLY A 29 2.85 23.93 -14.43
C GLY A 29 1.62 23.11 -14.82
N VAL A 30 1.13 22.21 -13.97
CA VAL A 30 -0.14 21.50 -14.23
C VAL A 30 -1.30 22.49 -14.15
N ALA A 31 -2.03 22.66 -15.26
CA ALA A 31 -3.21 23.52 -15.27
C ALA A 31 -4.32 22.95 -14.36
N PRO A 32 -5.14 23.77 -13.69
CA PRO A 32 -6.15 23.28 -12.76
C PRO A 32 -7.11 22.23 -13.35
N GLY A 33 -7.55 22.41 -14.59
CA GLY A 33 -8.39 21.42 -15.27
C GLY A 33 -7.69 20.08 -15.53
N GLN A 34 -6.38 20.09 -15.82
CA GLN A 34 -5.58 18.87 -15.97
C GLN A 34 -5.41 18.17 -14.63
N PHE A 35 -5.22 18.94 -13.55
CA PHE A 35 -5.10 18.40 -12.20
C PHE A 35 -6.36 17.62 -11.80
N VAL A 36 -7.57 18.14 -12.08
CA VAL A 36 -8.83 17.42 -11.82
C VAL A 36 -8.86 16.08 -12.56
N ALA A 37 -8.48 16.06 -13.84
CA ALA A 37 -8.44 14.82 -14.61
C ALA A 37 -7.42 13.81 -14.06
N ILE A 38 -6.24 14.27 -13.67
CA ILE A 38 -5.20 13.45 -13.04
C ILE A 38 -5.73 12.82 -11.75
N VAL A 39 -6.33 13.63 -10.87
CA VAL A 39 -6.91 13.14 -9.60
C VAL A 39 -8.02 12.13 -9.87
N ALA A 40 -8.92 12.39 -10.81
CA ALA A 40 -10.01 11.47 -11.13
C ALA A 40 -9.50 10.10 -11.60
N ILE A 41 -8.53 10.09 -12.53
CA ILE A 41 -7.91 8.85 -13.02
C ILE A 41 -7.15 8.14 -11.89
N ALA A 42 -6.38 8.89 -11.10
CA ALA A 42 -5.60 8.33 -10.01
C ALA A 42 -6.51 7.67 -8.96
N GLN A 43 -7.57 8.36 -8.54
CA GLN A 43 -8.51 7.85 -7.53
C GLN A 43 -9.30 6.64 -8.03
N LEU A 44 -9.75 6.67 -9.29
CA LEU A 44 -10.42 5.52 -9.91
C LEU A 44 -9.49 4.29 -9.93
N SER A 45 -8.22 4.52 -10.23
CA SER A 45 -7.22 3.46 -10.29
C SER A 45 -6.90 2.91 -8.90
N GLU A 46 -6.69 3.78 -7.92
CA GLU A 46 -6.49 3.38 -6.52
C GLU A 46 -7.68 2.55 -6.00
N ASN A 47 -8.91 3.00 -6.26
CA ASN A 47 -10.12 2.26 -5.92
C ASN A 47 -10.16 0.88 -6.60
N LEU A 48 -9.78 0.80 -7.88
CA LEU A 48 -9.69 -0.46 -8.59
C LEU A 48 -8.61 -1.37 -7.99
N HIS A 49 -7.42 -0.83 -7.70
CA HIS A 49 -6.28 -1.57 -7.17
C HIS A 49 -6.58 -2.17 -5.79
N HIS A 50 -7.37 -1.47 -4.97
CA HIS A 50 -7.82 -1.93 -3.65
C HIS A 50 -9.10 -2.77 -3.67
N ALA A 51 -9.76 -2.91 -4.82
CA ALA A 51 -10.92 -3.77 -4.93
C ALA A 51 -10.53 -5.21 -4.56
N ASN A 52 -11.31 -5.86 -3.70
CA ASN A 52 -11.09 -7.26 -3.31
C ASN A 52 -11.55 -8.23 -4.42
N ALA A 53 -10.95 -8.09 -5.60
CA ALA A 53 -11.20 -8.87 -6.79
C ALA A 53 -9.90 -9.56 -7.23
N ARG A 54 -10.03 -10.78 -7.77
CA ARG A 54 -8.89 -11.55 -8.28
C ARG A 54 -8.61 -11.20 -9.74
N ILE A 55 -8.29 -9.93 -9.99
CA ILE A 55 -8.07 -9.40 -11.35
C ILE A 55 -6.58 -9.28 -11.64
N TRP A 56 -6.16 -9.83 -12.79
CA TRP A 56 -4.81 -9.77 -13.32
C TRP A 56 -4.88 -9.32 -14.79
N PHE A 57 -4.07 -8.34 -15.17
CA PHE A 57 -4.07 -7.78 -16.54
C PHE A 57 -3.19 -8.55 -17.53
N GLY A 58 -2.88 -9.81 -17.22
CA GLY A 58 -1.96 -10.61 -18.00
C GLY A 58 -0.52 -10.10 -17.90
N ARG A 59 0.39 -10.80 -18.60
CA ARG A 59 1.83 -10.50 -18.56
C ARG A 59 2.17 -9.09 -19.04
N ILE A 60 1.50 -8.61 -20.09
CA ILE A 60 1.83 -7.29 -20.67
C ILE A 60 1.10 -6.18 -19.93
N GLY A 61 -0.20 -6.35 -19.67
CA GLY A 61 -1.01 -5.29 -19.05
C GLY A 61 -0.48 -4.88 -17.68
N GLU A 62 -0.06 -5.82 -16.84
CA GLU A 62 0.46 -5.49 -15.50
C GLU A 62 1.83 -4.80 -15.51
N ARG A 63 2.52 -4.73 -16.66
CA ARG A 63 3.76 -3.95 -16.87
C ARG A 63 3.48 -2.52 -17.34
N LEU A 64 2.26 -2.25 -17.81
CA LEU A 64 1.82 -0.95 -18.32
C LEU A 64 0.91 -0.23 -17.32
N TRP A 65 0.09 -0.96 -16.58
CA TRP A 65 -0.82 -0.42 -15.57
C TRP A 65 -0.92 -1.37 -14.39
N ILE A 66 -0.94 -0.82 -13.17
CA ILE A 66 -1.01 -1.64 -11.97
C ILE A 66 -2.35 -2.37 -11.91
N SER A 67 -2.31 -3.67 -11.63
CA SER A 67 -3.51 -4.49 -11.49
C SER A 67 -3.87 -4.69 -10.02
N PRO A 68 -5.14 -5.04 -9.69
CA PRO A 68 -5.52 -5.39 -8.33
C PRO A 68 -4.65 -6.51 -7.75
N ARG A 69 -4.26 -7.51 -8.56
CA ARG A 69 -3.27 -8.53 -8.15
C ARG A 69 -1.91 -7.92 -7.77
N PHE A 70 -1.36 -7.05 -8.62
CA PHE A 70 -0.03 -6.45 -8.39
C PHE A 70 -0.03 -5.62 -7.10
N HIS A 71 -1.06 -4.78 -6.92
CA HIS A 71 -1.23 -3.96 -5.71
C HIS A 71 -1.54 -4.79 -4.47
N ARG A 72 -2.29 -5.88 -4.60
CA ARG A 72 -2.53 -6.81 -3.49
C ARG A 72 -1.24 -7.38 -2.92
N ARG A 73 -0.25 -7.66 -3.78
CA ARG A 73 1.06 -8.15 -3.32
C ARG A 73 1.80 -7.09 -2.50
N HIS A 74 1.64 -5.80 -2.80
CA HIS A 74 2.17 -4.71 -1.97
C HIS A 74 1.57 -4.72 -0.56
N HIS A 75 0.25 -4.96 -0.45
CA HIS A 75 -0.49 -5.05 0.81
C HIS A 75 -0.47 -6.43 1.48
N ALA A 76 0.33 -7.38 0.98
CA ALA A 76 0.35 -8.72 1.53
C ALA A 76 0.99 -8.73 2.92
N ILE A 77 0.32 -9.40 3.87
CA ILE A 77 0.87 -9.61 5.21
C ILE A 77 2.15 -10.44 5.09
N SER A 78 3.19 -10.06 5.83
CA SER A 78 4.44 -10.81 5.94
C SER A 78 5.18 -11.11 4.62
N LEU A 79 5.27 -10.14 3.71
CA LEU A 79 6.15 -10.24 2.53
C LEU A 79 7.60 -10.63 2.87
N VAL A 80 8.10 -10.13 4.01
CA VAL A 80 9.50 -10.29 4.45
C VAL A 80 9.59 -11.08 5.76
N GLU A 81 8.64 -10.91 6.70
CA GLU A 81 8.57 -11.70 7.96
C GLU A 81 8.55 -13.22 7.70
N ALA A 82 7.85 -13.66 6.65
CA ALA A 82 7.80 -15.09 6.26
C ALA A 82 9.16 -15.65 5.80
N THR A 83 10.18 -14.80 5.65
CA THR A 83 11.55 -15.19 5.30
C THR A 83 12.45 -15.27 6.54
N ILE A 84 12.04 -14.68 7.68
CA ILE A 84 12.89 -14.54 8.88
C ILE A 84 12.41 -15.42 10.05
N GLY A 85 11.14 -15.89 10.05
CA GLY A 85 10.55 -16.51 11.25
C GLY A 85 9.93 -17.91 11.14
N ASP A 86 9.74 -18.50 9.94
CA ASP A 86 9.12 -19.83 9.83
C ASP A 86 10.15 -20.89 9.39
N PRO A 87 10.63 -21.76 10.29
CA PRO A 87 11.56 -22.84 9.96
C PRO A 87 10.93 -23.96 9.10
N HIS A 88 9.62 -23.91 8.84
CA HIS A 88 8.89 -24.89 8.05
C HIS A 88 8.48 -24.38 6.66
N LEU A 89 8.60 -23.09 6.36
CA LEU A 89 8.52 -22.60 4.99
C LEU A 89 9.92 -22.58 4.36
N PRO A 90 10.12 -23.12 3.15
CA PRO A 90 11.36 -22.88 2.43
C PRO A 90 11.49 -21.37 2.25
N ALA A 91 12.53 -20.78 2.83
CA ALA A 91 12.93 -19.40 2.57
C ALA A 91 13.20 -19.28 1.07
N LYS A 92 12.16 -19.01 0.27
CA LYS A 92 12.36 -18.54 -1.09
C LYS A 92 13.05 -17.20 -0.94
N SER A 93 14.35 -17.19 -1.24
CA SER A 93 15.14 -15.96 -1.30
C SER A 93 14.33 -14.90 -2.05
N VAL A 94 13.92 -13.88 -1.31
CA VAL A 94 13.30 -12.70 -1.89
C VAL A 94 14.41 -11.95 -2.63
N PRO A 95 14.17 -11.37 -3.82
CA PRO A 95 15.19 -10.60 -4.51
C PRO A 95 15.83 -9.55 -3.58
N PRO A 96 17.17 -9.36 -3.61
CA PRO A 96 17.86 -8.47 -2.65
C PRO A 96 17.35 -7.02 -2.62
N ALA A 97 16.80 -6.54 -3.75
CA ALA A 97 16.18 -5.22 -3.82
C ALA A 97 14.86 -5.14 -3.02
N ILE A 98 14.03 -6.18 -3.08
CA ILE A 98 12.78 -6.28 -2.31
C ILE A 98 13.08 -6.44 -0.82
N GLU A 99 14.09 -7.24 -0.48
CA GLU A 99 14.54 -7.40 0.91
C GLU A 99 15.04 -6.06 1.48
N ARG A 100 15.92 -5.36 0.76
CA ARG A 100 16.45 -4.06 1.18
C ARG A 100 15.36 -2.99 1.30
N ALA A 101 14.40 -2.99 0.38
CA ALA A 101 13.27 -2.08 0.41
C ALA A 101 12.20 -2.48 1.45
N ARG A 102 12.35 -3.66 2.09
CA ARG A 102 11.39 -4.25 3.02
C ARG A 102 9.97 -4.35 2.42
N GLY A 103 9.89 -4.62 1.12
CA GLY A 103 8.62 -4.63 0.39
C GLY A 103 8.81 -4.64 -1.13
N CYS A 104 7.70 -4.75 -1.85
CA CYS A 104 7.66 -4.74 -3.30
C CYS A 104 6.44 -3.96 -3.81
N ASN A 105 6.43 -3.69 -5.12
CA ASN A 105 5.26 -3.15 -5.84
C ASN A 105 4.80 -1.78 -5.29
N PHE A 106 5.73 -0.84 -5.13
CA PHE A 106 5.48 0.48 -4.53
C PHE A 106 4.78 1.47 -5.46
N GLY A 107 4.77 1.21 -6.76
CA GLY A 107 4.09 2.04 -7.74
C GLY A 107 2.61 2.19 -7.43
N VAL A 108 2.07 3.39 -7.68
CA VAL A 108 0.65 3.69 -7.44
C VAL A 108 -0.20 3.50 -8.71
N LEU A 109 0.31 3.94 -9.87
CA LEU A 109 -0.37 3.82 -11.18
C LEU A 109 0.38 2.92 -12.16
N LEU A 110 1.71 3.14 -12.26
CA LEU A 110 2.58 2.47 -13.21
C LEU A 110 3.70 1.73 -12.45
N PRO A 111 4.08 0.52 -12.87
CA PRO A 111 5.14 -0.27 -12.22
C PRO A 111 6.55 0.15 -12.68
N LEU A 112 6.69 1.27 -13.41
CA LEU A 112 7.95 1.69 -14.06
C LEU A 112 9.11 1.78 -13.07
N TRP A 113 8.89 2.42 -11.93
CA TRP A 113 9.92 2.56 -10.89
C TRP A 113 10.24 1.23 -10.22
N ASP A 114 9.24 0.38 -10.00
CA ASP A 114 9.47 -0.96 -9.45
C ASP A 114 10.29 -1.84 -10.39
N MET A 115 10.06 -1.73 -11.70
CA MET A 115 10.88 -2.45 -12.69
C MET A 115 12.30 -1.89 -12.75
N LEU A 116 12.45 -0.57 -12.71
CA LEU A 116 13.77 0.09 -12.74
C LEU A 116 14.63 -0.27 -11.53
N PHE A 117 14.03 -0.23 -10.33
CA PHE A 117 14.73 -0.49 -9.07
C PHE A 117 14.66 -1.97 -8.62
N LYS A 118 14.10 -2.84 -9.46
CA LYS A 118 13.96 -4.29 -9.20
C LYS A 118 13.14 -4.62 -7.94
N THR A 119 12.19 -3.76 -7.60
CA THR A 119 11.20 -3.99 -6.53
C THR A 119 9.87 -4.52 -7.06
N ALA A 120 9.75 -4.79 -8.36
CA ALA A 120 8.56 -5.40 -8.95
C ALA A 120 8.50 -6.92 -8.70
N ASN A 121 7.38 -7.38 -8.14
CA ASN A 121 6.99 -8.77 -7.98
C ASN A 121 5.73 -9.08 -8.82
N PHE A 122 5.95 -9.81 -9.91
CA PHE A 122 4.91 -10.24 -10.85
C PHE A 122 4.40 -11.67 -10.61
N GLU A 123 4.70 -12.29 -9.46
CA GLU A 123 4.20 -13.64 -9.15
C GLU A 123 2.67 -13.67 -9.15
N LEU A 124 2.07 -14.64 -9.86
CA LEU A 124 0.62 -14.79 -9.93
C LEU A 124 0.07 -15.40 -8.63
N ARG A 125 -0.03 -14.57 -7.59
CA ARG A 125 -0.49 -14.91 -6.24
C ARG A 125 -1.56 -13.94 -5.76
N PHE A 126 -2.40 -14.42 -4.84
CA PHE A 126 -3.44 -13.64 -4.18
C PHE A 126 -3.37 -13.88 -2.67
N ASP A 127 -2.27 -13.45 -2.06
CA ASP A 127 -2.01 -13.64 -0.64
C ASP A 127 -2.99 -12.83 0.25
N PRO A 128 -3.14 -13.22 1.53
CA PRO A 128 -3.87 -12.42 2.52
C PRO A 128 -3.28 -11.02 2.66
N THR A 129 -4.14 -10.02 2.80
CA THR A 129 -3.78 -8.59 2.94
C THR A 129 -4.24 -8.02 4.26
N GLY A 130 -3.52 -7.03 4.77
CA GLY A 130 -3.82 -6.35 6.02
C GLY A 130 -2.61 -5.61 6.56
N ILE A 131 -2.73 -5.08 7.78
CA ILE A 131 -1.64 -4.43 8.48
C ILE A 131 -0.93 -5.48 9.33
N ASP A 132 0.37 -5.67 9.11
CA ASP A 132 1.13 -6.78 9.69
C ASP A 132 1.13 -6.75 11.23
N ASP A 133 1.37 -5.59 11.85
CA ASP A 133 1.41 -5.45 13.30
C ASP A 133 0.04 -5.57 14.01
N GLN A 134 -1.06 -5.71 13.26
CA GLN A 134 -2.38 -6.06 13.81
C GLN A 134 -2.55 -7.57 14.02
N VAL A 135 -1.77 -8.37 13.32
CA VAL A 135 -1.89 -9.83 13.30
C VAL A 135 -0.63 -10.51 13.82
N THR A 136 0.52 -9.88 13.64
CA THR A 136 1.83 -10.32 14.11
C THR A 136 2.19 -9.56 15.38
N PRO A 137 2.43 -10.25 16.52
CA PRO A 137 2.88 -9.60 17.74
C PRO A 137 4.25 -8.92 17.56
N GLY A 138 4.40 -7.72 18.11
CA GLY A 138 5.68 -7.03 18.16
C GLY A 138 6.65 -7.63 19.18
N PRO A 139 7.83 -7.01 19.38
CA PRO A 139 8.83 -7.46 20.38
C PRO A 139 8.31 -7.51 21.83
N ASP A 140 7.24 -6.77 22.13
CA ASP A 140 6.56 -6.75 23.42
C ASP A 140 5.47 -7.85 23.55
N GLY A 141 5.34 -8.71 22.55
CA GLY A 141 4.37 -9.80 22.49
C GLY A 141 2.93 -9.34 22.25
N LYS A 142 2.71 -8.07 21.88
CA LYS A 142 1.37 -7.52 21.66
C LYS A 142 1.15 -7.15 20.20
N VAL A 143 -0.09 -7.32 19.75
CA VAL A 143 -0.56 -6.76 18.48
C VAL A 143 -1.05 -5.33 18.67
N ARG A 144 -0.96 -4.52 17.63
CA ARG A 144 -1.43 -3.14 17.64
C ARG A 144 -2.94 -3.06 17.41
N ASN A 145 -3.63 -2.37 18.32
CA ASN A 145 -5.04 -2.06 18.16
C ASN A 145 -5.22 -0.75 17.38
N TYR A 146 -5.81 -0.79 16.19
CA TYR A 146 -6.08 0.44 15.41
C TYR A 146 -7.44 1.04 15.67
N GLY A 147 -8.24 0.47 16.57
CA GLY A 147 -9.58 0.94 16.88
C GLY A 147 -10.64 0.42 15.91
N SER A 148 -11.87 0.31 16.42
CA SER A 148 -13.05 -0.03 15.65
C SER A 148 -13.83 1.23 15.25
N GLY A 149 -13.91 1.49 13.95
CA GLY A 149 -14.63 2.63 13.39
C GLY A 149 -13.80 3.91 13.29
N PHE A 150 -14.37 4.88 12.57
CA PHE A 150 -13.68 6.10 12.16
C PHE A 150 -13.06 6.89 13.33
N TRP A 151 -13.86 7.22 14.35
CA TRP A 151 -13.41 8.09 15.45
C TRP A 151 -12.32 7.47 16.30
N SER A 152 -12.39 6.16 16.57
CA SER A 152 -11.36 5.48 17.37
C SER A 152 -10.03 5.41 16.62
N GLN A 153 -10.07 5.18 15.30
CA GLN A 153 -8.89 5.21 14.42
C GLN A 153 -8.22 6.59 14.43
N GLN A 154 -8.99 7.67 14.25
CA GLN A 154 -8.45 9.03 14.29
C GLN A 154 -7.82 9.35 15.64
N TRP A 155 -8.52 9.04 16.74
CA TRP A 155 -8.01 9.32 18.09
C TRP A 155 -6.72 8.55 18.42
N LEU A 156 -6.66 7.26 18.10
CA LEU A 156 -5.45 6.46 18.30
C LEU A 156 -4.29 6.95 17.43
N GLY A 157 -4.56 7.49 16.24
CA GLY A 157 -3.56 8.15 15.40
C GLY A 157 -2.92 9.35 16.08
N ILE A 158 -3.71 10.24 16.70
CA ILE A 158 -3.21 11.39 17.45
C ILE A 158 -2.36 10.94 18.64
N LEU A 159 -2.82 9.96 19.42
CA LEU A 159 -2.06 9.46 20.56
C LEU A 159 -0.67 8.97 20.14
N ARG A 160 -0.58 8.24 19.02
CA ARG A 160 0.69 7.75 18.49
C ARG A 160 1.59 8.86 17.97
N LEU A 161 1.02 9.85 17.29
CA LEU A 161 1.77 11.04 16.86
C LEU A 161 2.43 11.75 18.05
N LEU A 162 1.78 11.71 19.22
CA LEU A 162 2.28 12.27 20.48
C LEU A 162 3.13 11.27 21.31
N GLY A 163 3.43 10.08 20.80
CA GLY A 163 4.24 9.05 21.48
C GLY A 163 3.50 8.31 22.61
N ARG A 164 2.16 8.25 22.58
CA ARG A 164 1.30 7.73 23.65
C ARG A 164 0.50 6.46 23.27
N GLY A 165 0.98 5.63 22.35
CA GLY A 165 0.28 4.40 21.96
C GLY A 165 1.04 3.50 21.00
#